data_AF-A0A519RK13-F1
#
_entry.id   AF-A0A519RK13-F1
#
_cell.length_a   1.000
_cell.length_b   1.000
_cell.length_c   1.000
_cell.angle_alpha   90.00
_cell.angle_beta   90.00
_cell.angle_gamma   90.00
#
_symmetry.space_group_name_H-M   'P 1'
#
loop_
_entity.id
_entity.type
_entity.pdbx_description
1 polymer ?
#
loop_
_entity_poly.entity_id
_entity_poly.type
_entity_poly.pdbx_seq_one_letter_code
_entity_poly.pdbx_strand_id
1 'polypeptide(L)' 'ITFNLTDAELGFYNNNGDYVVEPGKFKIFVGTSSNEVLESEFELR' A
#
# COMPACT_ATOMS: atom_id res chain seq x y z
N ILE A 1 18.35 0.77 -2.05
CA ILE A 1 17.26 -0.19 -2.34
C ILE A 1 16.08 0.65 -2.79
N THR A 2 15.42 0.27 -3.89
CA THR A 2 14.29 1.01 -4.45
C THR A 2 13.13 0.05 -4.69
N PHE A 3 11.94 0.41 -4.23
CA PHE A 3 10.70 -0.28 -4.49
C PHE A 3 9.80 0.63 -5.30
N ASN A 4 9.11 0.07 -6.30
CA ASN A 4 8.10 0.78 -7.07
C ASN A 4 6.74 0.21 -6.70
N LEU A 5 5.83 1.10 -6.30
CA LEU A 5 4.44 0.76 -6.01
C LEU A 5 3.57 1.31 -7.13
N THR A 6 2.72 0.46 -7.67
CA THR A 6 1.72 0.76 -8.67
C THR A 6 0.35 0.37 -8.13
N ASP A 7 -0.69 0.63 -8.92
CA ASP A 7 -2.05 0.17 -8.65
C ASP A 7 -2.14 -1.32 -8.29
N ALA A 8 -1.24 -2.16 -8.82
CA ALA A 8 -1.18 -3.59 -8.54
C ALA A 8 -0.79 -3.94 -7.09
N GLU A 9 -0.08 -3.05 -6.39
CA GLU A 9 0.27 -3.23 -4.97
C GLU A 9 -0.68 -2.49 -4.02
N LEU A 10 -1.45 -1.53 -4.54
CA LEU A 10 -2.34 -0.68 -3.75
C LEU A 10 -3.79 -1.17 -3.74
N GLY A 11 -4.18 -2.00 -4.72
CA GLY A 11 -5.54 -2.51 -4.84
C GLY A 11 -5.84 -3.76 -4.03
N PHE A 12 -7.13 -4.05 -3.89
CA PHE A 12 -7.67 -5.21 -3.21
C PHE A 12 -8.92 -5.72 -3.93
N TYR A 13 -9.33 -6.95 -3.64
CA TYR A 13 -10.60 -7.49 -4.12
C TYR A 13 -11.73 -7.05 -3.19
N ASN A 14 -12.73 -6.36 -3.74
CA ASN A 14 -13.92 -5.98 -2.99
C ASN A 14 -14.86 -7.18 -2.75
N ASN A 15 -16.00 -6.95 -2.10
CA ASN A 15 -16.97 -8.01 -1.79
C ASN A 15 -17.61 -8.69 -3.01
N ASN A 16 -17.54 -8.09 -4.19
CA ASN A 16 -18.02 -8.67 -5.45
C ASN A 16 -16.94 -9.50 -6.15
N GLY A 17 -15.70 -9.48 -5.64
CA GLY A 17 -14.55 -10.12 -6.28
C GLY A 17 -13.91 -9.27 -7.37
N ASP A 18 -14.22 -7.97 -7.45
CA ASP A 18 -13.57 -7.05 -8.38
C ASP A 18 -12.28 -6.51 -7.76
N TYR A 19 -11.19 -6.52 -8.53
CA TYR A 19 -9.95 -5.85 -8.11
C TYR A 19 -10.08 -4.34 -8.30
N VAL A 20 -9.96 -3.59 -7.22
CA VAL A 20 -10.14 -2.14 -7.20
C VAL A 20 -9.00 -1.46 -6.45
N VAL A 21 -8.69 -0.23 -6.84
CA VAL A 21 -7.82 0.68 -6.09
C VAL A 21 -8.66 1.87 -5.68
N GLU A 22 -8.74 2.14 -4.38
CA GLU A 22 -9.55 3.23 -3.85
C GLU A 22 -8.66 4.43 -3.46
N PRO A 23 -9.06 5.67 -3.77
CA PRO A 23 -8.36 6.85 -3.31
C PRO A 23 -8.41 6.94 -1.78
N GLY A 24 -7.34 7.45 -1.19
CA GLY A 24 -7.22 7.53 0.27
C GLY A 24 -5.78 7.44 0.76
N LYS A 25 -5.65 7.30 2.08
CA LYS A 25 -4.34 7.29 2.75
C LYS A 25 -3.74 5.89 2.78
N PHE A 26 -2.51 5.80 2.34
CA PHE A 26 -1.69 4.58 2.42
C PHE A 26 -0.51 4.83 3.34
N LYS A 27 -0.31 3.93 4.30
CA LYS A 27 0.89 3.88 5.12
C LYS A 27 1.89 2.88 4.55
N ILE A 28 3.13 3.33 4.39
CA ILE A 28 4.24 2.51 3.93
C ILE A 28 5.16 2.20 5.11
N PHE A 29 5.55 0.93 5.21
CA PHE A 29 6.40 0.40 6.27
C PHE A 29 7.67 -0.20 5.66
N VAL A 30 8.84 0.18 6.16
CA VAL A 30 10.13 -0.39 5.73
C VAL A 30 10.98 -0.70 6.94
N GLY A 31 11.49 -1.92 7.06
CA GLY A 31 12.21 -2.37 8.26
C GLY A 31 13.01 -3.65 8.06
N THR A 32 13.76 -4.03 9.08
CA THR A 32 14.52 -5.29 9.12
C THR A 32 13.65 -6.49 9.47
N SER A 33 12.49 -6.25 10.10
CA SER A 33 11.44 -7.23 10.38
C SER A 33 10.07 -6.55 10.35
N SER A 34 8.97 -7.31 10.39
CA SER A 34 7.62 -6.75 10.48
C SER A 34 7.34 -6.00 11.78
N ASN A 35 8.17 -6.18 12.82
CA ASN A 35 7.99 -5.57 14.13
C ASN A 35 8.89 -4.34 14.34
N GLU A 36 9.91 -4.15 13.50
CA GLU A 36 10.89 -3.07 13.60
C GLU A 36 10.93 -2.30 12.28
N VAL A 37 10.09 -1.26 12.16
CA VAL A 37 9.82 -0.55 10.89
C VAL A 37 9.89 0.96 11.03
N LEU A 38 10.22 1.63 9.94
CA LEU A 38 9.98 3.05 9.70
C LEU A 38 8.65 3.22 8.97
N GLU A 39 7.89 4.25 9.31
CA GLU A 39 6.59 4.56 8.71
C GLU A 39 6.64 5.83 7.86
N SER A 40 5.87 5.84 6.77
CA SER A 40 5.54 7.05 6.00
C SER A 40 4.10 6.96 5.51
N GLU A 41 3.50 8.09 5.12
CA GLU A 41 2.13 8.16 4.62
C GLU A 41 2.07 8.98 3.34
N PHE A 42 1.25 8.55 2.37
CA PHE A 42 0.83 9.37 1.24
C PHE A 42 -0.68 9.21 0.99
N GLU A 43 -1.24 10.12 0.20
CA GLU A 43 -2.64 10.09 -0.21
C GLU A 43 -2.73 9.85 -1.72
N LEU A 44 -3.43 8.79 -2.11
CA LEU A 44 -3.82 8.50 -3.48
C LEU A 44 -5.07 9.32 -3.83
N ARG A 45 -5.00 10.11 -4.90
CA ARG A 45 -6.07 11.00 -5.36
C ARG A 45 -6.79 10.46 -6.58
#